data_AF-A0A8W8MQT6-F1
#
_entry.id   AF-A0A8W8MQT6-F1
#
_cell.length_a   1.000
_cell.length_b   1.000
_cell.length_c   1.000
_cell.angle_alpha   90.00
_cell.angle_beta   90.00
_cell.angle_gamma   90.00
#
_symmetry.space_group_name_H-M   'P 1'
#
loop_
_entity.id
_entity.type
_entity.pdbx_description
1 polymer ?
#
loop_
_entity_poly.entity_id
_entity_poly.type
_entity_poly.pdbx_seq_one_letter_code
_entity_poly.pdbx_strand_id
1 'polypeptide(L)'
;MTDIIREVENVDSNQFMDTHIFVTQFKEKFDLRTTMLYICERHFQKVAGKSLFTGLSAVTHFGRPNFQDFLKSVRSEHPNVRTFGVFSCGPPNMTNNLDGACTNLNKQEGATFNHHFENF
;
A
#
# COMPACT_ATOMS: atom_id res chain seq x y z
N MET A 1 15.86 -3.69 3.61
CA MET A 1 14.52 -3.11 3.92
C MET A 1 13.41 -4.04 3.44
N THR A 2 13.50 -4.57 2.22
CA THR A 2 12.59 -5.65 1.77
C THR A 2 12.68 -6.90 2.63
N ASP A 3 13.81 -7.13 3.31
CA ASP A 3 14.05 -8.32 4.12
C ASP A 3 13.12 -8.39 5.34
N ILE A 4 12.85 -7.27 6.01
CA ILE A 4 11.91 -7.22 7.14
C ILE A 4 10.49 -7.54 6.68
N ILE A 5 10.04 -6.97 5.56
CA ILE A 5 8.72 -7.28 5.00
C ILE A 5 8.63 -8.78 4.67
N ARG A 6 9.70 -9.35 4.10
CA ARG A 6 9.76 -10.78 3.78
C ARG A 6 9.66 -11.65 5.03
N GLU A 7 10.35 -11.27 6.11
CA GLU A 7 10.27 -11.98 7.39
C GLU A 7 8.85 -11.94 7.96
N VAL A 8 8.19 -10.78 7.92
CA VAL A 8 6.80 -10.64 8.39
C VAL A 8 5.85 -11.47 7.51
N GLU A 9 5.97 -11.42 6.18
CA GLU A 9 5.17 -12.25 5.27
C GLU A 9 5.34 -13.76 5.52
N ASN A 10 6.53 -14.20 5.93
CA ASN A 10 6.80 -15.62 6.18
C ASN A 10 6.18 -16.13 7.49
N VAL A 11 6.00 -15.26 8.49
CA VAL A 11 5.36 -15.63 9.77
C VAL A 11 3.86 -15.36 9.79
N ASP A 12 3.33 -14.61 8.83
CA ASP A 12 1.90 -14.31 8.70
C ASP A 12 1.12 -15.47 8.07
N SER A 13 0.95 -16.56 8.81
CA SER A 13 0.20 -17.74 8.35
C SER A 13 -1.30 -17.50 8.20
N ASN A 14 -1.83 -16.47 8.86
CA ASN A 14 -3.26 -16.18 8.91
C ASN A 14 -3.68 -15.06 7.94
N GLN A 15 -2.76 -14.55 7.13
CA GLN A 15 -2.98 -13.45 6.18
C GLN A 15 -3.58 -12.21 6.87
N PHE A 16 -3.03 -11.86 8.03
CA PHE A 16 -3.45 -10.69 8.79
C PHE A 16 -2.94 -9.39 8.16
N MET A 17 -1.83 -9.43 7.42
CA MET A 17 -1.16 -8.27 6.86
C MET A 17 -1.08 -8.36 5.34
N ASP A 18 -1.68 -7.37 4.67
CA ASP A 18 -1.55 -7.20 3.22
C ASP A 18 -0.68 -5.98 2.90
N THR A 19 0.39 -6.18 2.12
CA THR A 19 1.42 -5.15 1.91
C THR A 19 1.41 -4.62 0.48
N HIS A 20 1.29 -3.30 0.36
CA HIS A 20 1.34 -2.57 -0.91
C HIS A 20 2.51 -1.58 -0.91
N ILE A 21 3.39 -1.69 -1.89
CA ILE A 21 4.57 -0.82 -2.05
C ILE A 21 4.30 0.15 -3.20
N PHE A 22 4.46 1.46 -2.99
CA PHE A 22 4.29 2.48 -4.03
C PHE A 22 5.60 3.20 -4.34
N VAL A 23 6.16 2.95 -5.53
CA VAL A 23 7.34 3.66 -6.03
C VAL A 23 6.89 4.90 -6.79
N THR A 24 7.16 6.08 -6.25
CA THR A 24 6.64 7.37 -6.76
C THR A 24 7.63 8.14 -7.63
N GLN A 25 8.83 7.59 -7.89
CA GLN A 25 9.83 8.20 -8.75
C GLN A 25 9.36 8.25 -10.21
N PHE A 26 9.74 9.31 -10.93
CA PHE A 26 9.50 9.41 -12.37
C PHE A 26 10.36 8.39 -13.14
N LYS A 27 9.81 7.80 -14.19
CA LYS A 27 10.45 6.71 -14.95
C LYS A 27 11.79 7.12 -15.56
N GLU A 28 11.88 8.36 -16.02
CA GLU A 28 13.09 8.95 -16.61
C GLU A 28 14.23 9.09 -15.60
N LYS A 29 13.92 8.99 -14.30
CA LYS A 29 14.88 9.09 -13.21
C LYS A 29 15.12 7.76 -12.51
N PHE A 30 14.64 6.63 -13.04
CA PHE A 30 14.89 5.33 -12.42
C PHE A 30 16.39 5.03 -12.38
N ASP A 31 16.87 4.64 -11.21
CA ASP A 31 18.19 4.02 -11.08
C ASP A 31 18.14 2.55 -11.54
N LEU A 32 19.28 1.87 -11.52
CA LEU A 32 19.36 0.47 -11.94
C LEU A 32 18.42 -0.43 -11.12
N ARG A 33 18.35 -0.20 -9.80
CA ARG A 33 17.51 -0.98 -8.88
C ARG A 33 16.03 -0.82 -9.23
N THR A 34 15.56 0.41 -9.41
CA THR A 34 14.16 0.71 -9.69
C THR A 34 13.76 0.27 -11.09
N THR A 35 14.69 0.36 -12.05
CA THR A 35 14.50 -0.16 -13.41
C THR A 35 14.33 -1.67 -13.39
N MET A 36 15.20 -2.40 -12.69
CA MET A 36 15.09 -3.85 -12.55
C MET A 36 13.80 -4.25 -11.83
N LEU A 37 13.45 -3.57 -10.74
CA LEU A 37 12.18 -3.78 -10.04
C LEU A 37 11.00 -3.59 -10.99
N TYR A 38 10.94 -2.48 -11.73
CA TYR A 38 9.87 -2.21 -12.70
C TYR A 38 9.75 -3.31 -13.76
N ILE A 39 10.89 -3.73 -14.32
CA ILE A 39 10.92 -4.77 -15.35
C ILE A 39 10.43 -6.09 -14.78
N CYS A 40 10.94 -6.51 -13.62
CA CYS A 40 10.53 -7.78 -13.00
C CYS A 40 9.06 -7.80 -12.61
N GLU A 41 8.52 -6.70 -12.09
CA GLU A 41 7.10 -6.62 -11.68
C GLU A 41 6.12 -6.56 -12.86
N ARG A 42 6.51 -5.92 -13.98
CA ARG A 42 5.61 -5.71 -15.13
C ARG A 42 5.77 -6.72 -16.25
N HIS A 43 6.96 -7.27 -16.43
CA HIS A 43 7.32 -8.04 -17.61
C HIS A 43 7.77 -9.48 -17.32
N PHE A 44 7.99 -9.84 -16.05
CA PHE A 44 8.32 -11.20 -15.67
C PHE A 44 7.20 -11.84 -14.84
N GLN A 45 7.07 -13.16 -14.98
CA GLN A 45 6.15 -13.93 -14.16
C GLN A 45 6.66 -14.04 -12.73
N LYS A 46 5.76 -13.89 -11.76
CA LYS A 46 6.03 -14.18 -10.36
C LYS A 46 6.27 -15.68 -10.19
N VAL A 47 7.21 -16.05 -9.32
CA VAL A 47 7.47 -17.46 -8.97
C VAL A 47 6.84 -17.72 -7.60
N ALA A 48 5.92 -18.69 -7.54
CA ALA A 48 5.13 -18.99 -6.33
C ALA A 48 4.45 -17.74 -5.72
N GLY A 49 3.94 -16.84 -6.57
CA GLY A 49 3.30 -15.59 -6.13
C GLY A 49 4.27 -14.50 -5.64
N LYS A 50 5.59 -14.76 -5.65
CA LYS A 50 6.62 -13.84 -5.20
C LYS A 50 7.35 -13.17 -6.38
N SER A 51 7.69 -11.91 -6.19
CA SER A 51 8.54 -11.15 -7.12
C SER A 51 9.89 -11.82 -7.31
N LEU A 52 10.36 -11.94 -8.57
CA LEU A 52 11.71 -12.44 -8.86
C LEU A 52 12.81 -11.54 -8.29
N PHE A 53 12.55 -10.24 -8.19
CA PHE A 53 13.56 -9.27 -7.78
C PHE A 53 13.60 -9.08 -6.27
N THR A 54 12.44 -8.95 -5.64
CA THR A 54 12.35 -8.68 -4.19
C THR A 54 12.04 -9.91 -3.36
N GLY A 55 11.58 -11.01 -3.96
CA GLY A 55 11.14 -12.20 -3.24
C GLY A 55 9.93 -11.97 -2.35
N LEU A 56 9.20 -10.86 -2.54
CA LEU A 56 8.02 -10.49 -1.77
C LEU A 56 6.74 -10.96 -2.45
N SER A 57 5.75 -11.32 -1.66
CA SER A 57 4.36 -11.49 -2.13
C SER A 57 3.68 -10.13 -2.34
N ALA A 58 4.09 -9.12 -1.58
CA ALA A 58 3.64 -7.73 -1.66
C ALA A 58 3.53 -7.20 -3.10
N VAL A 59 2.49 -6.42 -3.35
CA VAL A 59 2.26 -5.82 -4.67
C VAL A 59 3.02 -4.51 -4.78
N THR A 60 3.86 -4.39 -5.81
CA THR A 60 4.58 -3.14 -6.10
C THR A 60 3.88 -2.35 -7.19
N HIS A 61 3.47 -1.14 -6.85
CA HIS A 61 2.82 -0.16 -7.71
C HIS A 61 3.83 0.93 -8.10
N PHE A 62 3.65 1.48 -9.30
CA PHE A 62 4.47 2.59 -9.80
C PHE A 62 3.57 3.80 -10.02
N GLY A 63 3.82 4.85 -9.26
CA GLY A 63 2.95 6.02 -9.15
C GLY A 63 2.51 6.28 -7.71
N ARG A 64 1.86 7.43 -7.51
CA ARG A 64 1.30 7.79 -6.21
C ARG A 64 0.02 6.99 -5.94
N PRO A 65 -0.23 6.56 -4.69
CA PRO A 65 -1.47 5.91 -4.34
C PRO A 65 -2.65 6.87 -4.52
N ASN A 66 -3.76 6.36 -5.05
CA ASN A 66 -5.06 7.05 -4.97
C ASN A 66 -5.76 6.57 -3.69
N PHE A 67 -5.52 7.26 -2.58
CA PHE A 67 -6.05 6.85 -1.28
C PHE A 67 -7.57 6.80 -1.25
N GLN A 68 -8.26 7.65 -2.02
CA GLN A 68 -9.72 7.65 -2.04
C GLN A 68 -10.27 6.36 -2.63
N ASP A 69 -9.72 5.91 -3.76
CA ASP A 69 -10.19 4.67 -4.40
C ASP A 69 -9.72 3.43 -3.63
N PHE A 70 -8.52 3.48 -3.04
CA PHE A 70 -8.04 2.43 -2.15
C PHE A 70 -8.93 2.24 -0.92
N LEU A 71 -9.27 3.31 -0.20
CA LEU A 71 -10.13 3.20 0.98
C LEU A 71 -11.56 2.78 0.61
N LYS A 72 -12.07 3.16 -0.58
CA LYS A 72 -13.34 2.64 -1.09
C LYS A 72 -13.30 1.13 -1.33
N SER A 73 -12.21 0.60 -1.89
CA SER A 73 -12.09 -0.84 -2.12
C SER A 73 -12.05 -1.60 -0.79
N VAL A 74 -11.28 -1.12 0.19
CA VAL A 74 -11.24 -1.68 1.55
C VAL A 74 -12.63 -1.71 2.18
N ARG A 75 -13.40 -0.62 2.07
CA ARG A 75 -14.79 -0.58 2.56
C ARG A 75 -15.68 -1.61 1.86
N SER A 76 -15.51 -1.81 0.56
CA SER A 76 -16.30 -2.76 -0.22
C SER A 76 -15.95 -4.22 0.07
N GLU A 77 -14.67 -4.50 0.35
CA GLU A 77 -14.19 -5.84 0.68
C GLU A 77 -14.59 -6.27 2.10
N HIS A 78 -14.83 -5.30 3.00
CA HIS A 78 -15.21 -5.54 4.38
C HIS A 78 -16.56 -4.87 4.76
N PRO A 79 -17.69 -5.31 4.18
CA PRO A 79 -18.99 -4.64 4.33
C PRO A 79 -19.55 -4.66 5.77
N ASN A 80 -19.07 -5.59 6.61
CA ASN A 80 -19.53 -5.75 7.99
C ASN A 80 -18.78 -4.86 8.99
N VAL A 81 -17.70 -4.21 8.57
CA VAL A 81 -16.90 -3.34 9.43
C VAL A 81 -17.52 -1.96 9.48
N ARG A 82 -17.76 -1.44 10.68
CA ARG A 82 -18.36 -0.11 10.89
C ARG A 82 -17.33 1.01 10.95
N THR A 83 -16.11 0.69 11.40
CA THR A 83 -15.06 1.68 11.64
C THR A 83 -13.70 1.08 11.31
N PHE A 84 -12.92 1.82 10.54
CA PHE A 84 -11.53 1.51 10.18
C PHE A 84 -10.60 2.52 10.84
N GLY A 85 -9.54 2.04 11.49
CA GLY A 85 -8.43 2.89 11.94
C GLY A 85 -7.43 3.07 10.79
N VAL A 86 -7.04 4.31 10.53
CA VAL A 86 -6.04 4.66 9.51
C VAL A 86 -4.92 5.42 10.20
N PHE A 87 -3.70 4.88 10.13
CA PHE A 87 -2.53 5.47 10.78
C PHE A 87 -1.53 5.91 9.71
N SER A 88 -1.00 7.12 9.81
CA SER A 88 -0.05 7.66 8.85
C SER A 88 1.19 8.23 9.51
N CYS A 89 2.35 7.87 8.97
CA CYS A 89 3.64 8.41 9.37
C CYS A 89 4.44 8.73 8.10
N GLY A 90 4.81 9.99 7.92
CA GLY A 90 5.54 10.41 6.72
C GLY A 90 5.38 11.90 6.40
N PRO A 91 5.73 12.31 5.17
CA PRO A 91 5.72 13.72 4.78
C PRO A 91 4.31 14.33 4.88
N PRO A 92 4.17 15.60 5.31
CA PRO A 92 2.88 16.26 5.48
C PRO A 92 1.99 16.21 4.23
N ASN A 93 2.58 16.33 3.03
CA ASN A 93 1.82 16.27 1.78
C ASN A 93 1.16 14.90 1.56
N MET A 94 1.78 13.82 2.01
CA MET A 94 1.24 12.47 1.87
C MET A 94 0.17 12.21 2.93
N THR A 95 0.46 12.53 4.19
CA THR A 95 -0.46 12.30 5.32
C THR A 95 -1.72 13.17 5.21
N ASN A 96 -1.60 14.43 4.77
CA ASN A 96 -2.76 15.30 4.52
C ASN A 96 -3.62 14.83 3.33
N ASN A 97 -3.03 14.20 2.32
CA ASN A 97 -3.79 13.63 1.21
C ASN A 97 -4.65 12.44 1.67
N LEU A 98 -4.09 11.59 2.53
CA LEU A 98 -4.79 10.48 3.16
C LEU A 98 -5.90 10.97 4.11
N ASP A 99 -5.63 12.01 4.89
CA ASP A 99 -6.62 12.66 5.76
C ASP A 99 -7.81 13.22 4.97
N GLY A 100 -7.53 13.91 3.86
CA GLY A 100 -8.55 14.41 2.96
C GLY A 100 -9.39 13.28 2.35
N ALA A 101 -8.77 12.15 2.00
CA ALA A 101 -9.48 10.97 1.50
C ALA A 101 -10.42 10.38 2.57
N CYS A 102 -9.96 10.22 3.81
CA CYS A 102 -10.77 9.75 4.94
C CYS A 102 -11.95 10.70 5.19
N THR A 103 -11.68 12.00 5.28
CA THR A 103 -12.70 13.04 5.51
C THR A 103 -13.76 13.05 4.41
N ASN A 104 -13.37 12.86 3.15
CA ASN A 104 -14.32 12.81 2.04
C ASN A 104 -15.19 11.55 2.05
N LEU A 105 -14.63 10.40 2.45
CA LEU A 105 -15.40 9.16 2.55
C LEU A 105 -16.35 9.16 3.76
N ASN A 106 -15.96 9.78 4.86
CA ASN A 106 -16.80 9.90 6.06
C ASN A 106 -18.04 10.80 5.87
N LYS A 107 -18.08 11.61 4.79
CA LYS A 107 -19.28 12.36 4.40
C LYS A 107 -20.33 11.48 3.69
N GLN A 108 -19.95 10.27 3.28
CA GLN A 108 -20.83 9.31 2.63
C GLN A 108 -21.38 8.33 3.67
N GLU A 109 -22.53 7.73 3.38
CA GLU A 109 -23.05 6.64 4.20
C GLU A 109 -22.12 5.41 4.14
N GLY A 110 -22.03 4.68 5.26
CA GLY A 110 -21.25 3.45 5.39
C GLY A 110 -20.25 3.51 6.54
N ALA A 111 -19.20 2.71 6.42
CA ALA A 111 -18.14 2.64 7.43
C ALA A 111 -17.36 3.96 7.54
N THR A 112 -16.96 4.29 8.76
CA THR A 112 -16.13 5.47 9.06
C THR A 112 -14.64 5.13 9.05
N PHE A 113 -13.82 6.09 8.64
CA PHE A 113 -12.36 6.04 8.67
C PHE A 113 -11.83 7.03 9.70
N ASN A 114 -11.25 6.54 10.80
CA ASN A 114 -10.64 7.35 11.83
C ASN A 114 -9.14 7.49 11.54
N HIS A 115 -8.73 8.68 11.11
CA HIS A 115 -7.35 8.94 10.75
C HIS A 115 -6.54 9.47 11.93
N HIS A 116 -5.34 8.91 12.11
CA HIS A 116 -4.38 9.23 13.16
C HIS A 116 -3.03 9.57 12.53
N PHE A 117 -2.50 10.74 12.88
CA PHE A 117 -1.14 11.14 12.51
C PHE A 117 -0.18 10.62 13.57
N GLU A 118 0.73 9.75 13.15
CA GLU A 118 1.72 9.12 14.01
C GLU A 118 3.12 9.63 13.69
N ASN A 119 3.98 9.65 14.71
CA ASN A 119 5.38 10.03 14.59
C ASN A 119 6.22 9.06 15.45
N PHE A 120 6.55 7.91 14.85
CA PHE A 120 7.31 6.83 15.48
C PHE A 120 8.83 7.01 15.34
#